data_AF-A0A0D9R1T3-F1
#
_entry.id   AF-A0A0D9R1T3-F1
#
_cell.length_a   1.000
_cell.length_b   1.000
_cell.length_c   1.000
_cell.angle_alpha   90.00
_cell.angle_beta   90.00
_cell.angle_gamma   90.00
#
_symmetry.space_group_name_H-M   'P 1'
#
loop_
_entity.id
_entity.type
_entity.pdbx_description
1 polymer ?
#
loop_
_entity_poly.entity_id
_entity_poly.type
_entity_poly.pdbx_seq_one_letter_code
_entity_poly.pdbx_strand_id
1 'polypeptide(L)'
;MEMGKRIHSELRNRTPSDVKELVLDNSRSNEGKLEGLTDEFEELEFLSTINVGLTSIANLPQLNKFKKLELSGNRVSGGLEVLAEKCPNLTHLNLSGNKIKDLSTIKPLKKLENLKSLDLFNCEVTNLNDYEKRCSSSSRNSYLDGYDLDNKEASNSDAEGYVECLDDEEEDEDEEEYDEDAQIMDEEEEEGEEEEGEEGDVSGGEDEGYKDGEVDDEEDEEELGEEGGQKRKRETEDEGEDDD
;
A
#
# COMPACT_ATOMS: atom_id res chain seq x y z
N MET A 1 -12.52 -1.84 3.19
CA MET A 1 -12.38 -0.81 2.12
C MET A 1 -11.43 -1.35 1.07
N GLU A 2 -11.65 -1.09 -0.23
CA GLU A 2 -10.72 -1.50 -1.29
C GLU A 2 -9.40 -0.71 -1.21
N MET A 3 -8.29 -1.34 -1.59
CA MET A 3 -6.95 -0.73 -1.54
C MET A 3 -6.86 0.60 -2.30
N GLY A 4 -7.34 0.66 -3.55
CA GLY A 4 -7.31 1.90 -4.33
C GLY A 4 -8.09 3.06 -3.69
N LYS A 5 -9.24 2.77 -3.08
CA LYS A 5 -10.01 3.77 -2.31
C LYS A 5 -9.26 4.21 -1.05
N ARG A 6 -8.55 3.29 -0.40
CA ARG A 6 -7.72 3.60 0.77
C ARG A 6 -6.57 4.53 0.39
N ILE A 7 -5.85 4.24 -0.70
CA ILE A 7 -4.78 5.09 -1.22
C ILE A 7 -5.30 6.51 -1.45
N HIS A 8 -6.41 6.67 -2.17
CA HIS A 8 -7.01 7.99 -2.40
C HIS A 8 -7.35 8.72 -1.09
N SER A 9 -7.85 8.00 -0.09
CA SER A 9 -8.14 8.56 1.23
C SER A 9 -6.89 8.96 2.02
N GLU A 10 -5.76 8.26 1.85
CA GLU A 10 -4.50 8.58 2.53
C GLU A 10 -3.76 9.75 1.87
N LEU A 11 -3.97 9.96 0.56
CA LEU A 11 -3.36 11.09 -0.14
C LEU A 11 -3.89 12.43 0.40
N ARG A 12 -5.16 12.55 0.81
CA ARG A 12 -5.76 13.78 1.39
C ARG A 12 -5.42 15.05 0.61
N ASN A 13 -5.52 14.99 -0.71
CA ASN A 13 -5.17 16.05 -1.68
C ASN A 13 -3.67 16.32 -1.89
N ARG A 14 -2.78 15.51 -1.32
CA ARG A 14 -1.36 15.51 -1.66
C ARG A 14 -1.14 14.81 -3.00
N THR A 15 -0.09 15.22 -3.69
CA THR A 15 0.44 14.52 -4.86
C THR A 15 1.11 13.23 -4.39
N PRO A 16 1.02 12.11 -5.15
CA PRO A 16 1.72 10.88 -4.83
C PRO A 16 3.24 11.05 -4.66
N SER A 17 3.82 12.01 -5.37
CA SER A 17 5.25 12.34 -5.33
C SER A 17 5.73 12.75 -3.95
N ASP A 18 4.90 13.42 -3.16
CA ASP A 18 5.33 14.06 -1.91
C ASP A 18 5.06 13.15 -0.69
N VAL A 19 4.53 11.95 -0.92
CA VAL A 19 4.12 11.03 0.14
C VAL A 19 5.29 10.15 0.55
N LYS A 20 5.83 10.42 1.74
CA LYS A 20 6.89 9.62 2.37
C LYS A 20 6.38 8.34 3.03
N GLU A 21 5.14 8.35 3.50
CA GLU A 21 4.56 7.24 4.26
C GLU A 21 3.15 6.91 3.79
N LEU A 22 2.88 5.62 3.61
CA LEU A 22 1.57 5.15 3.18
C LEU A 22 1.12 3.93 4.00
N VAL A 23 -0.03 4.07 4.68
CA VAL A 23 -0.61 3.02 5.53
C VAL A 23 -1.90 2.50 4.91
N LEU A 24 -1.88 1.27 4.43
CA LEU A 24 -2.98 0.59 3.74
C LEU A 24 -3.56 -0.57 4.55
N ASP A 25 -3.29 -0.61 5.85
CA ASP A 25 -3.67 -1.71 6.73
C ASP A 25 -5.17 -1.96 6.74
N ASN A 26 -5.53 -3.24 6.84
CA ASN A 26 -6.92 -3.72 6.86
C ASN A 26 -7.76 -3.27 5.65
N SER A 27 -7.10 -2.87 4.56
CA SER A 27 -7.74 -2.72 3.25
C SER A 27 -7.92 -4.08 2.57
N ARG A 28 -8.49 -4.10 1.37
CA ARG A 28 -8.67 -5.33 0.58
C ARG A 28 -7.94 -5.17 -0.74
N SER A 29 -6.95 -6.01 -0.96
CA SER A 29 -6.36 -6.22 -2.29
C SER A 29 -7.30 -7.03 -3.16
N ASN A 30 -7.42 -6.70 -4.45
CA ASN A 30 -8.08 -7.57 -5.41
C ASN A 30 -7.11 -8.65 -5.88
N GLU A 31 -7.59 -9.90 -5.96
CA GLU A 31 -6.80 -11.07 -6.34
C GLU A 31 -5.50 -11.29 -5.54
N GLY A 32 -5.35 -10.66 -4.37
CA GLY A 32 -4.13 -10.72 -3.58
C GLY A 32 -2.93 -9.99 -4.20
N LYS A 33 -3.18 -8.94 -5.01
CA LYS A 33 -2.15 -8.10 -5.64
C LYS A 33 -2.20 -6.65 -5.17
N LEU A 34 -1.06 -5.98 -5.24
CA LEU A 34 -0.98 -4.53 -5.02
C LEU A 34 -1.61 -3.80 -6.21
N GLU A 35 -2.40 -2.76 -5.90
CA GLU A 35 -3.12 -1.94 -6.89
C GLU A 35 -3.03 -0.47 -6.48
N GLY A 36 -2.96 0.43 -7.48
CA GLY A 36 -2.95 1.87 -7.26
C GLY A 36 -1.60 2.45 -6.82
N LEU A 37 -0.58 1.62 -6.63
CA LEU A 37 0.81 2.06 -6.50
C LEU A 37 1.45 2.18 -7.89
N THR A 38 2.04 3.33 -8.18
CA THR A 38 2.68 3.66 -9.45
C THR A 38 4.10 4.19 -9.19
N ASP A 39 4.88 4.43 -10.25
CA ASP A 39 6.20 5.04 -10.14
C ASP A 39 6.14 6.53 -9.71
N GLU A 40 4.94 7.11 -9.57
CA GLU A 40 4.75 8.51 -9.09
C GLU A 40 5.07 8.67 -7.59
N PHE A 41 5.13 7.58 -6.82
CA PHE A 41 5.44 7.59 -5.40
C PHE A 41 6.97 7.69 -5.15
N GLU A 42 7.59 8.72 -5.70
CA GLU A 42 9.06 8.86 -5.76
C GLU A 42 9.71 9.04 -4.37
N GLU A 43 9.04 9.74 -3.46
CA GLU A 43 9.51 10.01 -2.09
C GLU A 43 9.10 8.95 -1.07
N LEU A 44 8.40 7.88 -1.48
CA LEU A 44 7.87 6.89 -0.55
C LEU A 44 9.00 6.12 0.14
N GLU A 45 9.07 6.26 1.46
CA GLU A 45 10.04 5.61 2.33
C GLU A 45 9.44 4.44 3.10
N PHE A 46 8.15 4.52 3.45
CA PHE A 46 7.45 3.54 4.27
C PHE A 46 6.10 3.12 3.69
N LEU A 47 5.86 1.81 3.62
CA LEU A 47 4.59 1.23 3.20
C LEU A 47 4.16 0.15 4.18
N SER A 48 2.97 0.32 4.72
CA SER A 48 2.30 -0.70 5.54
C SER A 48 1.10 -1.27 4.81
N THR A 49 1.06 -2.60 4.67
CA THR A 49 -0.04 -3.33 4.05
C THR A 49 -0.42 -4.53 4.92
N ILE A 50 -0.65 -4.28 6.20
CA ILE A 50 -0.94 -5.35 7.17
C ILE A 50 -2.36 -5.88 6.93
N ASN A 51 -2.48 -7.21 6.89
CA ASN A 51 -3.77 -7.91 6.81
C ASN A 51 -4.67 -7.42 5.65
N VAL A 52 -4.09 -7.26 4.45
CA VAL A 52 -4.83 -6.82 3.26
C VAL A 52 -5.22 -7.96 2.32
N GLY A 53 -4.69 -9.16 2.57
CA GLY A 53 -4.94 -10.37 1.79
C GLY A 53 -4.00 -10.57 0.60
N LEU A 54 -2.81 -9.95 0.61
CA LEU A 54 -1.83 -10.10 -0.47
C LEU A 54 -1.32 -11.54 -0.55
N THR A 55 -1.23 -12.06 -1.77
CA THR A 55 -0.58 -13.34 -2.11
C THR A 55 0.72 -13.13 -2.87
N SER A 56 0.91 -11.96 -3.48
CA SER A 56 2.10 -11.60 -4.26
C SER A 56 2.40 -10.11 -4.14
N ILE A 57 3.68 -9.76 -4.25
CA ILE A 57 4.19 -8.38 -4.29
C ILE A 57 4.77 -8.00 -5.65
N ALA A 58 4.51 -8.78 -6.70
CA ALA A 58 5.10 -8.60 -8.03
C ALA A 58 4.77 -7.26 -8.69
N ASN A 59 3.67 -6.60 -8.29
CA ASN A 59 3.21 -5.32 -8.83
C ASN A 59 3.85 -4.10 -8.14
N LEU A 60 4.95 -4.26 -7.40
CA LEU A 60 5.63 -3.12 -6.80
C LEU A 60 6.27 -2.23 -7.90
N PRO A 61 6.01 -0.92 -7.89
CA PRO A 61 6.70 0.03 -8.76
C PRO A 61 8.17 0.19 -8.35
N GLN A 62 8.96 0.92 -9.14
CA GLN A 62 10.33 1.26 -8.76
C GLN A 62 10.28 2.29 -7.63
N LEU A 63 10.77 1.94 -6.44
CA LEU A 63 10.75 2.81 -5.27
C LEU A 63 12.18 2.97 -4.73
N ASN A 64 12.88 4.00 -5.20
CA ASN A 64 14.30 4.18 -4.92
C ASN A 64 14.56 4.72 -3.50
N LYS A 65 13.65 5.50 -2.91
CA LYS A 65 13.78 6.04 -1.55
C LYS A 65 13.19 5.13 -0.47
N PHE A 66 12.68 3.98 -0.87
CA PHE A 66 11.93 3.07 -0.02
C PHE A 66 12.82 2.30 0.96
N LYS A 67 12.53 2.43 2.26
CA LYS A 67 13.36 1.94 3.37
C LYS A 67 12.67 0.85 4.18
N LYS A 68 11.35 0.91 4.39
CA LYS A 68 10.65 -0.01 5.31
C LYS A 68 9.34 -0.53 4.71
N LEU A 69 9.16 -1.85 4.77
CA LEU A 69 8.00 -2.56 4.25
C LEU A 69 7.38 -3.50 5.29
N GLU A 70 6.11 -3.24 5.62
CA GLU A 70 5.31 -4.08 6.52
C GLU A 70 4.29 -4.90 5.71
N LEU A 71 4.51 -6.22 5.64
CA LEU A 71 3.64 -7.19 4.95
C LEU A 71 2.98 -8.17 5.94
N SER A 72 2.92 -7.84 7.23
CA SER A 72 2.43 -8.76 8.25
C SER A 72 0.99 -9.23 8.00
N GLY A 73 0.71 -10.48 8.32
CA GLY A 73 -0.65 -11.04 8.28
C GLY A 73 -1.21 -11.21 6.85
N ASN A 74 -0.35 -11.34 5.85
CA ASN A 74 -0.74 -11.63 4.47
C ASN A 74 -0.55 -13.14 4.13
N ARG A 75 -0.58 -13.48 2.84
CA ARG A 75 -0.46 -14.84 2.31
C ARG A 75 0.66 -14.97 1.28
N VAL A 76 1.67 -14.10 1.37
CA VAL A 76 2.81 -14.11 0.45
C VAL A 76 3.60 -15.40 0.65
N SER A 77 3.89 -16.12 -0.44
CA SER A 77 4.64 -17.37 -0.41
C SER A 77 5.90 -17.36 -1.30
N GLY A 78 6.16 -16.25 -2.00
CA GLY A 78 7.33 -16.08 -2.87
C GLY A 78 7.27 -14.80 -3.70
N GLY A 79 8.09 -14.72 -4.75
CA GLY A 79 8.22 -13.51 -5.57
C GLY A 79 9.00 -12.39 -4.88
N LEU A 80 9.84 -12.71 -3.90
CA LEU A 80 10.61 -11.73 -3.13
C LEU A 80 11.79 -11.13 -3.91
N GLU A 81 12.15 -11.73 -5.05
CA GLU A 81 13.15 -11.21 -5.98
C GLU A 81 12.83 -9.81 -6.50
N VAL A 82 11.54 -9.46 -6.60
CA VAL A 82 11.11 -8.12 -7.03
C VAL A 82 11.61 -7.03 -6.09
N LEU A 83 11.74 -7.32 -4.78
CA LEU A 83 12.24 -6.35 -3.80
C LEU A 83 13.68 -5.96 -4.10
N ALA A 84 14.51 -6.94 -4.51
CA ALA A 84 15.90 -6.70 -4.87
C ALA A 84 16.04 -5.85 -6.15
N GLU A 85 15.07 -5.90 -7.05
CA GLU A 85 15.07 -5.17 -8.31
C GLU A 85 14.46 -3.76 -8.15
N LYS A 86 13.38 -3.65 -7.38
CA LYS A 86 12.55 -2.45 -7.29
C LYS A 86 12.83 -1.56 -6.08
N CYS A 87 13.38 -2.13 -5.00
CA CYS A 87 13.57 -1.45 -3.72
C CYS A 87 15.02 -1.65 -3.21
N PRO A 88 16.05 -1.15 -3.92
CA PRO A 88 17.45 -1.42 -3.60
C PRO A 88 17.91 -0.86 -2.23
N ASN A 89 17.19 0.14 -1.71
CA ASN A 89 17.50 0.80 -0.44
C ASN A 89 16.66 0.27 0.74
N LEU A 90 15.96 -0.85 0.57
CA LEU A 90 15.18 -1.45 1.64
C LEU A 90 16.07 -1.88 2.81
N THR A 91 15.75 -1.39 4.01
CA THR A 91 16.49 -1.64 5.26
C THR A 91 15.72 -2.53 6.23
N HIS A 92 14.39 -2.45 6.22
CA HIS A 92 13.51 -3.17 7.13
C HIS A 92 12.40 -3.88 6.36
N LEU A 93 12.26 -5.19 6.58
CA LEU A 93 11.23 -6.01 5.95
C LEU A 93 10.54 -6.89 6.98
N ASN A 94 9.23 -6.70 7.15
CA ASN A 94 8.42 -7.57 7.98
C ASN A 94 7.53 -8.46 7.11
N LEU A 95 7.79 -9.76 7.17
CA LEU A 95 7.04 -10.83 6.50
C LEU A 95 6.29 -11.72 7.50
N SER A 96 6.15 -11.31 8.77
CA SER A 96 5.49 -12.11 9.79
C SER A 96 4.08 -12.56 9.39
N GLY A 97 3.71 -13.78 9.78
CA GLY A 97 2.38 -14.34 9.50
C GLY A 97 2.08 -14.63 8.02
N ASN A 98 3.09 -14.68 7.15
CA ASN A 98 2.96 -15.06 5.73
C ASN A 98 3.12 -16.58 5.51
N LYS A 99 3.08 -17.02 4.24
CA LYS A 99 3.16 -18.43 3.82
C LYS A 99 4.53 -18.81 3.27
N ILE A 100 5.58 -18.29 3.90
CA ILE A 100 6.98 -18.64 3.58
C ILE A 100 7.31 -20.00 4.21
N LYS A 101 7.54 -21.01 3.37
CA LYS A 101 7.79 -22.40 3.81
C LYS A 101 9.27 -22.77 3.80
N ASP A 102 10.00 -22.29 2.79
CA ASP A 102 11.35 -22.73 2.49
C ASP A 102 12.33 -21.55 2.48
N LEU A 103 13.57 -21.83 2.87
CA LEU A 103 14.66 -20.85 2.83
C LEU A 103 15.03 -20.43 1.39
N SER A 104 14.69 -21.25 0.40
CA SER A 104 14.86 -20.90 -1.02
C SER A 104 14.07 -19.65 -1.39
N THR A 105 12.91 -19.43 -0.77
CA THR A 105 12.04 -18.28 -1.00
C THR A 105 12.67 -16.96 -0.55
N ILE A 106 13.45 -16.98 0.54
CA ILE A 106 14.11 -15.78 1.09
C ILE A 106 15.52 -15.55 0.52
N LYS A 107 16.08 -16.54 -0.20
CA LYS A 107 17.42 -16.43 -0.81
C LYS A 107 17.60 -15.19 -1.71
N PRO A 108 16.60 -14.73 -2.50
CA PRO A 108 16.72 -13.49 -3.27
C PRO A 108 16.99 -12.25 -2.41
N LEU A 109 16.53 -12.21 -1.15
CA LEU A 109 16.72 -11.09 -0.24
C LEU A 109 18.21 -10.83 0.08
N LYS A 110 19.09 -11.81 -0.14
CA LYS A 110 20.54 -11.63 -0.01
C LYS A 110 21.13 -10.55 -0.93
N LYS A 111 20.43 -10.23 -2.02
CA LYS A 111 20.80 -9.16 -2.95
C LYS A 111 20.52 -7.76 -2.40
N LEU A 112 19.67 -7.64 -1.37
CA LEU A 112 19.41 -6.38 -0.68
C LEU A 112 20.57 -6.09 0.27
N GLU A 113 21.58 -5.38 -0.22
CA GLU A 113 22.81 -5.09 0.54
C GLU A 113 22.57 -4.21 1.77
N ASN A 114 21.51 -3.41 1.73
CA ASN A 114 21.12 -2.49 2.80
C ASN A 114 20.13 -3.10 3.82
N LEU A 115 19.67 -4.34 3.63
CA LEU A 115 18.67 -4.95 4.50
C LEU A 115 19.28 -5.27 5.87
N LYS A 116 18.86 -4.52 6.88
CA LYS A 116 19.33 -4.64 8.27
C LYS A 116 18.44 -5.55 9.10
N SER A 117 17.12 -5.45 8.93
CA SER A 117 16.14 -6.19 9.73
C SER A 117 15.18 -6.99 8.86
N LEU A 118 15.00 -8.27 9.22
CA LEU A 118 14.03 -9.17 8.61
C LEU A 118 13.23 -9.88 9.70
N ASP A 119 11.91 -9.77 9.63
CA ASP A 119 10.99 -10.51 10.49
C ASP A 119 10.22 -11.55 9.67
N LEU A 120 10.31 -12.81 10.06
CA LEU A 120 9.66 -13.98 9.50
C LEU A 120 8.82 -14.71 10.57
N PHE A 121 8.56 -14.07 11.71
CA PHE A 121 7.81 -14.67 12.81
C PHE A 121 6.47 -15.25 12.33
N ASN A 122 6.06 -16.39 12.87
CA ASN A 122 4.82 -17.07 12.49
C ASN A 122 4.72 -17.42 10.97
N CYS A 123 5.86 -17.61 10.29
CA CYS A 123 5.93 -18.27 8.99
C CYS A 123 6.19 -19.78 9.14
N GLU A 124 5.91 -20.59 8.11
CA GLU A 124 6.17 -22.04 8.16
C GLU A 124 7.68 -22.35 8.25
N VAL A 125 8.53 -21.49 7.67
CA VAL A 125 10.00 -21.60 7.65
C VAL A 125 10.63 -21.57 9.06
N THR A 126 9.99 -20.93 10.04
CA THR A 126 10.51 -20.83 11.42
C THR A 126 10.45 -22.17 12.15
N ASN A 127 9.66 -23.13 11.66
CA ASN A 127 9.57 -24.49 12.22
C ASN A 127 10.70 -25.42 11.73
N LEU A 128 11.57 -24.94 10.84
CA LEU A 128 12.70 -25.73 10.36
C LEU A 128 13.78 -25.87 11.43
N ASN A 129 14.38 -27.06 11.52
CA ASN A 129 15.53 -27.28 12.40
C ASN A 129 16.71 -26.37 12.01
N ASP A 130 17.37 -25.79 13.01
CA ASP A 130 18.45 -24.80 12.84
C ASP A 130 18.03 -23.60 11.97
N TYR A 131 16.75 -23.21 11.99
CA TYR A 131 16.21 -22.10 11.19
C TYR A 131 17.07 -20.84 11.30
N GLU A 132 17.37 -20.36 12.52
CA GLU A 132 18.17 -19.15 12.75
C GLU A 132 19.52 -19.21 12.01
N LYS A 133 20.30 -20.27 12.23
CA LYS A 133 21.61 -20.46 11.58
C LYS A 133 21.50 -20.53 10.06
N ARG A 134 20.48 -21.21 9.54
CA ARG A 134 20.28 -21.38 8.10
C ARG A 134 19.77 -20.10 7.45
N CYS A 135 18.96 -19.33 8.17
CA CYS A 135 18.46 -18.03 7.76
C CYS A 135 19.60 -17.01 7.71
N SER A 136 20.42 -16.91 8.77
CA SER A 136 21.63 -16.06 8.78
C SER A 136 22.66 -16.43 7.71
N SER A 137 22.64 -17.66 7.18
CA SER A 137 23.44 -18.06 6.01
C SER A 137 22.83 -17.62 4.67
N SER A 138 21.49 -17.59 4.62
CA SER A 138 20.69 -17.31 3.43
C SER A 138 20.46 -15.82 3.21
N SER A 139 20.40 -15.02 4.27
CA SER A 139 20.26 -13.56 4.25
C SER A 139 21.41 -12.89 5.04
N ARG A 140 21.80 -11.67 4.65
CA ARG A 140 22.92 -10.90 5.25
C ARG A 140 22.47 -9.88 6.30
N ASN A 141 21.28 -10.05 6.84
CA ASN A 141 20.65 -9.11 7.76
C ASN A 141 21.37 -9.09 9.11
N SER A 142 21.35 -7.93 9.75
CA SER A 142 21.89 -7.70 11.10
C SER A 142 20.95 -8.21 12.18
N TYR A 143 19.64 -8.15 11.93
CA TYR A 143 18.59 -8.58 12.84
C TYR A 143 17.63 -9.55 12.13
N LEU A 144 17.34 -10.67 12.80
CA LEU A 144 16.36 -11.67 12.40
C LEU A 144 15.32 -11.82 13.52
N ASP A 145 14.04 -11.66 13.19
CA ASP A 145 12.94 -11.79 14.14
C ASP A 145 13.09 -10.91 15.41
N GLY A 146 13.75 -9.75 15.26
CA GLY A 146 14.02 -8.81 16.36
C GLY A 146 15.32 -9.06 17.14
N TYR A 147 16.08 -10.10 16.81
CA TYR A 147 17.32 -10.48 17.50
C TYR A 147 18.55 -10.33 16.59
N ASP A 148 19.66 -9.85 17.14
CA ASP A 148 20.95 -9.84 16.44
C ASP A 148 21.63 -11.23 16.45
N LEU A 149 22.78 -11.35 15.78
CA LEU A 149 23.59 -12.58 15.76
C LEU A 149 24.08 -13.03 17.16
N ASP A 150 24.12 -12.13 18.14
CA ASP A 150 24.48 -12.39 19.53
C ASP A 150 23.25 -12.67 20.41
N ASN A 151 22.06 -12.82 19.82
CA ASN A 151 20.78 -13.00 20.50
C ASN A 151 20.42 -11.84 21.47
N LYS A 152 20.85 -10.63 21.15
CA LYS A 152 20.38 -9.40 21.79
C LYS A 152 19.19 -8.87 21.02
N GLU A 153 18.14 -8.51 21.74
CA GLU A 153 17.01 -7.80 21.15
C GLU A 153 17.50 -6.46 20.58
N ALA A 154 17.04 -6.13 19.37
CA ALA A 154 17.17 -4.78 18.85
C ALA A 154 16.61 -3.82 19.91
N SER A 155 17.42 -2.88 20.37
CA SER A 155 16.94 -1.86 21.29
C SER A 155 15.77 -1.15 20.62
N ASN A 156 14.64 -0.92 21.30
CA ASN A 156 13.44 -0.28 20.72
C ASN A 156 13.75 1.06 20.01
N SER A 157 14.88 1.70 20.32
CA SER A 157 15.39 2.89 19.63
C SER A 157 15.80 2.65 18.17
N ASP A 158 16.15 1.43 17.77
CA ASP A 158 16.53 1.06 16.40
C ASP A 158 15.36 0.49 15.59
N ALA A 159 14.30 0.03 16.27
CA ALA A 159 13.08 -0.51 15.65
C ALA A 159 11.95 0.52 15.50
N GLU A 160 11.93 1.55 16.36
CA GLU A 160 10.94 2.65 16.36
C GLU A 160 11.59 4.05 16.35
N GLY A 161 12.81 4.17 15.78
CA GLY A 161 13.54 5.43 15.70
C GLY A 161 13.21 6.35 14.52
N TYR A 162 11.95 6.40 14.05
CA TYR A 162 11.54 7.35 12.99
C TYR A 162 10.12 7.91 13.20
N VAL A 163 9.83 8.37 14.43
CA VAL A 163 8.81 9.42 14.66
C VAL A 163 9.44 10.58 15.43
N GLU A 164 10.67 10.95 15.06
CA GLU A 164 11.28 12.20 15.50
C GLU A 164 11.92 12.86 14.28
N CYS A 165 11.39 14.03 13.93
CA CYS A 165 12.01 15.11 13.17
C CYS A 165 12.29 14.87 11.68
N LEU A 166 11.25 15.08 10.86
CA LEU A 166 11.43 15.83 9.62
C LEU A 166 11.67 17.32 9.97
N ASP A 167 12.80 17.62 10.61
CA ASP A 167 13.40 18.96 10.58
C ASP A 167 14.71 18.79 9.81
N ASP A 168 14.57 18.80 8.49
CA ASP A 168 15.65 19.21 7.60
C ASP A 168 15.23 20.61 7.12
N GLU A 169 15.11 21.54 8.09
CA GLU A 169 15.20 22.96 7.80
C GLU A 169 16.70 23.26 7.64
N GLU A 170 17.17 23.18 6.40
CA GLU A 170 18.30 23.99 5.96
C GLU A 170 17.81 25.46 5.98
N GLU A 171 17.72 26.04 7.18
CA GLU A 171 17.65 27.50 7.34
C GLU A 171 19.07 28.03 7.09
N ASP A 172 19.28 28.52 5.87
CA ASP A 172 20.38 29.40 5.52
C ASP A 172 20.37 30.60 6.49
N GLU A 173 21.34 30.65 7.41
CA GLU A 173 21.65 31.82 8.24
C GLU A 173 22.22 32.95 7.36
N ASP A 174 21.36 33.67 6.66
CA ASP A 174 21.67 35.00 6.12
C ASP A 174 21.19 36.06 7.13
N GLU A 175 22.11 36.45 8.00
CA GLU A 175 21.98 37.50 9.02
C GLU A 175 22.01 38.89 8.33
N GLU A 176 20.86 39.39 7.85
CA GLU A 176 20.74 40.78 7.38
C GLU A 176 20.14 41.68 8.48
N GLU A 177 21.03 42.46 9.11
CA GLU A 177 20.74 43.51 10.10
C GLU A 177 20.02 44.69 9.42
N TYR A 178 18.70 44.82 9.63
CA TYR A 178 17.95 46.03 9.29
C TYR A 178 17.57 46.80 10.56
N ASP A 179 18.31 47.90 10.75
CA ASP A 179 18.03 49.02 11.62
C ASP A 179 16.98 49.93 10.96
N GLU A 180 15.77 50.08 11.52
CA GLU A 180 14.99 51.30 11.32
C GLU A 180 13.87 51.47 12.36
N ASP A 181 14.08 52.46 13.24
CA ASP A 181 13.07 53.10 14.06
C ASP A 181 11.90 53.63 13.21
N ALA A 182 10.79 52.89 13.14
CA ALA A 182 9.52 53.38 12.60
C ALA A 182 8.55 53.73 13.73
N GLN A 183 8.44 55.04 13.99
CA GLN A 183 7.44 55.66 14.86
C GLN A 183 6.03 55.37 14.33
N ILE A 184 5.19 54.74 15.17
CA ILE A 184 3.76 54.58 14.93
C ILE A 184 3.09 55.94 15.16
N MET A 185 2.49 56.52 14.12
CA MET A 185 1.60 57.67 14.21
C MET A 185 0.18 57.19 14.54
N ASP A 186 -0.42 57.85 15.54
CA ASP A 186 -1.80 57.68 16.00
C ASP A 186 -2.81 57.79 14.84
N GLU A 187 -3.77 56.85 14.85
CA GLU A 187 -4.99 56.88 14.04
C GLU A 187 -6.02 57.80 14.74
N GLU A 188 -6.47 58.86 14.06
CA GLU A 188 -7.71 59.55 14.43
C GLU A 188 -8.88 58.93 13.67
N GLU A 189 -9.88 58.47 14.43
CA GLU A 189 -11.20 58.04 13.96
C GLU A 189 -12.01 59.27 13.48
N GLU A 190 -12.58 59.19 12.28
CA GLU A 190 -13.57 60.15 11.78
C GLU A 190 -14.92 59.43 11.59
N GLU A 191 -15.94 59.97 12.26
CA GLU A 191 -17.33 59.53 12.21
C GLU A 191 -17.98 59.79 10.84
N GLY A 192 -19.00 59.01 10.50
CA GLY A 192 -19.87 59.26 9.35
C GLY A 192 -21.16 58.45 9.40
N GLU A 193 -22.26 59.15 9.65
CA GLU A 193 -23.62 58.71 9.95
C GLU A 193 -24.39 57.98 8.82
N GLU A 194 -25.33 57.14 9.27
CA GLU A 194 -26.70 56.83 8.81
C GLU A 194 -27.11 56.92 7.33
N GLU A 195 -27.83 55.88 6.84
CA GLU A 195 -29.19 56.10 6.31
C GLU A 195 -30.02 54.80 6.25
N GLU A 196 -31.31 54.94 6.55
CA GLU A 196 -32.36 53.92 6.55
C GLU A 196 -32.90 53.60 5.14
N GLY A 197 -33.59 52.46 4.98
CA GLY A 197 -34.35 52.18 3.75
C GLY A 197 -35.11 50.85 3.73
N GLU A 198 -36.34 50.89 4.25
CA GLU A 198 -37.59 50.26 3.79
C GLU A 198 -37.66 48.78 3.32
N GLU A 199 -38.42 47.99 4.11
CA GLU A 199 -39.63 47.18 3.77
C GLU A 199 -39.79 46.55 2.36
N GLY A 200 -40.11 45.24 2.32
CA GLY A 200 -40.61 44.58 1.09
C GLY A 200 -40.96 43.10 1.23
N ASP A 201 -42.18 42.81 1.68
CA ASP A 201 -42.86 41.50 1.73
C ASP A 201 -43.52 41.16 0.38
N VAL A 202 -43.28 39.98 -0.23
CA VAL A 202 -44.33 39.25 -1.01
C VAL A 202 -43.99 37.77 -1.30
N SER A 203 -44.97 36.90 -0.97
CA SER A 203 -45.48 35.66 -1.61
C SER A 203 -44.56 34.78 -2.47
N GLY A 204 -44.53 33.45 -2.30
CA GLY A 204 -45.68 32.56 -2.45
C GLY A 204 -45.75 32.01 -3.88
N GLY A 205 -45.48 30.71 -4.04
CA GLY A 205 -45.55 30.02 -5.33
C GLY A 205 -45.64 28.51 -5.15
N GLU A 206 -46.88 28.02 -5.05
CA GLU A 206 -47.28 26.64 -5.35
C GLU A 206 -47.49 26.51 -6.87
N ASP A 207 -47.08 25.39 -7.46
CA ASP A 207 -47.67 24.79 -8.68
C ASP A 207 -47.12 23.34 -8.76
N GLU A 208 -47.84 22.26 -8.42
CA GLU A 208 -49.05 21.64 -8.99
C GLU A 208 -48.89 21.09 -10.43
N GLY A 209 -48.62 19.78 -10.50
CA GLY A 209 -49.20 18.84 -11.48
C GLY A 209 -48.59 18.79 -12.89
N TYR A 210 -48.70 17.71 -13.66
CA TYR A 210 -49.49 16.48 -13.61
C TYR A 210 -48.81 15.43 -14.52
N LYS A 211 -49.00 14.13 -14.20
CA LYS A 211 -49.43 13.02 -15.10
C LYS A 211 -48.63 12.74 -16.39
N ASP A 212 -48.58 11.56 -16.98
CA ASP A 212 -49.16 10.22 -16.85
C ASP A 212 -48.61 9.48 -18.10
N GLY A 213 -48.56 8.15 -18.09
CA GLY A 213 -48.13 7.40 -19.26
C GLY A 213 -47.72 5.97 -18.96
N GLU A 214 -48.66 5.19 -18.45
CA GLU A 214 -48.73 3.76 -18.75
C GLU A 214 -48.84 3.57 -20.26
N VAL A 215 -48.04 2.65 -20.82
CA VAL A 215 -48.53 1.79 -21.90
C VAL A 215 -47.88 0.42 -21.77
N ASP A 216 -48.79 -0.53 -21.62
CA ASP A 216 -48.70 -1.98 -21.77
C ASP A 216 -48.38 -2.38 -23.22
N ASP A 217 -48.16 -3.69 -23.41
CA ASP A 217 -48.27 -4.51 -24.62
C ASP A 217 -46.99 -5.32 -24.89
N GLU A 218 -46.96 -6.60 -24.50
CA GLU A 218 -47.49 -7.81 -25.18
C GLU A 218 -46.29 -8.58 -25.77
N GLU A 219 -45.98 -9.75 -25.19
CA GLU A 219 -46.24 -11.07 -25.77
C GLU A 219 -45.52 -11.30 -27.12
N ASP A 220 -44.55 -12.21 -27.11
CA ASP A 220 -44.57 -13.28 -28.12
C ASP A 220 -43.76 -14.50 -27.64
N GLU A 221 -44.42 -15.65 -27.78
CA GLU A 221 -44.02 -16.98 -27.40
C GLU A 221 -43.18 -17.69 -28.49
N GLU A 222 -42.65 -18.85 -28.10
CA GLU A 222 -42.23 -19.98 -28.96
C GLU A 222 -40.91 -19.82 -29.75
N GLU A 223 -40.09 -20.83 -30.03
CA GLU A 223 -40.31 -22.27 -30.07
C GLU A 223 -38.95 -23.01 -30.00
N LEU A 224 -39.09 -24.33 -29.88
CA LEU A 224 -38.17 -25.44 -29.65
C LEU A 224 -37.02 -25.62 -30.67
N GLY A 225 -35.99 -26.35 -30.22
CA GLY A 225 -34.97 -26.95 -31.09
C GLY A 225 -34.09 -27.94 -30.32
N GLU A 226 -34.51 -29.20 -30.29
CA GLU A 226 -33.84 -30.37 -29.71
C GLU A 226 -32.55 -30.81 -30.44
N GLU A 227 -31.93 -31.84 -29.86
CA GLU A 227 -30.92 -32.77 -30.41
C GLU A 227 -29.45 -32.31 -30.29
N GLY A 228 -28.50 -33.09 -29.78
CA GLY A 228 -28.46 -34.52 -29.47
C GLY A 228 -26.99 -34.96 -29.52
N GLY A 229 -26.65 -36.04 -28.82
CA GLY A 229 -25.44 -36.81 -29.17
C GLY A 229 -24.37 -36.96 -28.09
N GLN A 230 -24.52 -38.00 -27.28
CA GLN A 230 -23.44 -38.67 -26.55
C GLN A 230 -22.31 -39.12 -27.50
N LYS A 231 -21.05 -39.19 -27.02
CA LYS A 231 -20.33 -40.47 -26.81
C LYS A 231 -18.87 -40.28 -26.36
N ARG A 232 -18.54 -41.09 -25.35
CA ARG A 232 -17.22 -41.43 -24.84
C ARG A 232 -16.41 -42.20 -25.90
N LYS A 233 -15.08 -42.08 -25.87
CA LYS A 233 -14.14 -43.19 -26.13
C LYS A 233 -12.76 -42.95 -25.49
N ARG A 234 -12.50 -43.70 -24.40
CA ARG A 234 -11.25 -44.45 -24.13
C ARG A 234 -11.03 -45.43 -25.30
N GLU A 235 -9.88 -45.97 -25.66
CA GLU A 235 -8.55 -46.24 -25.08
C GLU A 235 -7.67 -46.61 -26.30
N THR A 236 -6.34 -46.51 -26.21
CA THR A 236 -5.45 -47.57 -26.73
C THR A 236 -4.12 -47.49 -26.01
N GLU A 237 -3.84 -48.59 -25.31
CA GLU A 237 -2.56 -49.02 -24.77
C GLU A 237 -1.57 -49.26 -25.92
N ASP A 238 -0.30 -48.94 -25.68
CA ASP A 238 0.82 -49.41 -26.50
C ASP A 238 1.91 -49.84 -25.51
N GLU A 239 1.86 -51.13 -25.12
CA GLU A 239 2.93 -51.82 -24.40
C GLU A 239 3.56 -52.86 -25.32
N GLY A 240 4.90 -52.83 -25.37
CA GLY A 240 5.79 -53.95 -25.68
C GLY A 240 5.81 -54.39 -27.13
N GLU A 241 6.86 -54.99 -27.67
CA GLU A 241 8.20 -55.42 -27.27
C GLU A 241 8.78 -55.89 -28.62
N ASP A 242 10.09 -55.82 -28.84
CA ASP A 242 10.79 -56.90 -29.56
C ASP A 242 12.31 -56.72 -29.45
N ASP A 243 12.91 -57.84 -29.06
CA ASP A 243 14.31 -58.14 -28.79
C ASP A 243 15.23 -58.16 -30.03
N ASP A 244 16.52 -57.88 -29.78
CA ASP A 244 17.78 -58.55 -30.24
C ASP A 244 18.96 -57.56 -30.44
#